data_AF-A0A5N7JYL0-F1
#
_entry.id   AF-A0A5N7JYL0-F1
#
_cell.length_a   1.000
_cell.length_b   1.000
_cell.length_c   1.000
_cell.angle_alpha   90.00
_cell.angle_beta   90.00
_cell.angle_gamma   90.00
#
_symmetry.space_group_name_H-M   'P 1'
#
loop_
_entity.id
_entity.type
_entity.pdbx_description
1 polymer ?
#
loop_
_entity_poly.entity_id
_entity_poly.type
_entity_poly.pdbx_seq_one_letter_code
_entity_poly.pdbx_strand_id
1 'polypeptide(L)' 'MQNKVDVAVMIGSGVPQALRALGQKACWVVLLNGEQRGTAFASRGEAEECRTAWESMMQLEQPASLH' A
#
# COMPACT_ATOMS: atom_id res chain seq x y z
N MET A 1 -4.71 -18.65 -5.49
CA MET A 1 -4.37 -17.29 -5.92
C MET A 1 -3.84 -16.56 -4.70
N GLN A 2 -2.53 -16.30 -4.62
CA GLN A 2 -1.95 -15.59 -3.47
C GLN A 2 -2.13 -14.09 -3.67
N ASN A 3 -3.02 -13.48 -2.89
CA ASN A 3 -3.11 -12.03 -2.83
C ASN A 3 -1.86 -11.50 -2.11
N LYS A 4 -0.99 -10.81 -2.85
CA LYS A 4 0.27 -10.28 -2.34
C LYS A 4 0.13 -8.78 -2.08
N VAL A 5 0.45 -8.38 -0.86
CA VAL A 5 0.48 -6.97 -0.44
C VAL A 5 1.92 -6.50 -0.37
N ASP A 6 2.28 -5.58 -1.26
CA ASP A 6 3.60 -4.97 -1.35
C ASP A 6 3.52 -3.48 -0.99
N VAL A 7 4.63 -2.91 -0.51
CA VAL A 7 4.76 -1.46 -0.29
C VAL A 7 5.75 -0.93 -1.31
N ALA A 8 5.31 0.00 -2.14
CA ALA A 8 6.16 0.69 -3.10
C ALA A 8 6.45 2.12 -2.64
N VAL A 9 7.64 2.61 -2.99
CA VAL A 9 8.02 4.01 -2.81
C VAL A 9 8.02 4.70 -4.16
N MET A 10 7.34 5.85 -4.25
CA MET A 10 7.37 6.71 -5.41
C MET A 10 8.22 7.94 -5.08
N ILE A 11 9.19 8.25 -5.93
CA ILE A 11 10.13 9.38 -5.75
C ILE A 11 10.06 10.26 -6.99
N GLY A 12 10.14 11.58 -6.79
CA GLY A 12 10.15 12.53 -7.91
C GLY A 12 8.78 12.66 -8.56
N SER A 13 8.69 12.43 -9.88
CA SER A 13 7.47 12.64 -10.69
C SER A 13 6.28 11.79 -10.24
N GLY A 14 6.54 10.61 -9.66
CA GLY A 14 5.53 9.71 -9.14
C GLY A 14 4.84 10.17 -7.86
N VAL A 15 5.36 11.20 -7.18
CA VAL A 15 4.73 11.75 -5.97
C VAL A 15 3.51 12.59 -6.35
N PRO A 16 2.33 12.35 -5.75
CA PRO A 16 1.13 13.15 -5.98
C PRO A 16 1.37 14.64 -5.72
N GLN A 17 0.70 15.51 -6.49
CA GLN A 17 0.85 16.95 -6.36
C GLN A 17 0.54 17.45 -4.94
N ALA A 18 -0.44 16.85 -4.26
CA ALA A 18 -0.78 17.17 -2.88
C ALA A 18 0.39 16.96 -1.91
N LEU A 19 1.09 15.82 -2.00
CA LEU A 19 2.25 15.53 -1.15
C LEU A 19 3.48 16.36 -1.56
N ARG A 20 3.66 16.60 -2.86
CA ARG A 20 4.73 17.47 -3.35
C ARG A 20 4.55 18.92 -2.89
N ALA A 21 3.31 19.42 -2.85
CA ALA A 21 3.00 20.76 -2.33
C ALA A 21 3.32 20.90 -0.83
N LEU A 22 3.27 19.80 -0.07
CA LEU A 22 3.69 19.73 1.33
C LEU A 22 5.23 19.60 1.48
N GLY A 23 5.99 19.60 0.39
CA GLY A 23 7.45 19.48 0.40
C GLY A 23 7.98 18.05 0.47
N GLN A 24 7.12 17.04 0.32
CA GLN A 24 7.54 15.64 0.34
C GLN A 24 8.20 15.25 -0.98
N LYS A 25 9.39 14.64 -0.87
CA LYS A 25 10.20 14.19 -2.02
C LYS A 25 9.95 12.73 -2.40
N ALA A 26 9.33 11.97 -1.49
CA ALA A 26 8.96 10.58 -1.64
C ALA A 26 7.60 10.34 -0.97
N CYS A 27 6.85 9.36 -1.48
CA CYS A 27 5.64 8.86 -0.84
C CYS A 27 5.57 7.33 -0.94
N TRP A 28 4.88 6.72 0.01
CA TRP A 28 4.71 5.26 0.08
C TRP A 28 3.29 4.89 -0.32
N VAL A 29 3.13 3.81 -1.05
CA VAL A 29 1.83 3.34 -1.53
C VAL A 29 1.76 1.84 -1.33
N VAL A 30 0.59 1.36 -0.93
CA VAL A 30 0.34 -0.09 -0.82
C VAL A 30 -0.14 -0.58 -2.17
N LEU A 31 0.50 -1.64 -2.66
CA LEU A 31 0.14 -2.34 -3.88
C LEU A 31 -0.47 -3.69 -3.48
N LEU A 32 -1.64 -3.98 -4.05
CA LEU A 32 -2.26 -5.29 -3.98
C LEU A 32 -2.17 -5.94 -5.35
N ASN A 33 -1.46 -7.07 -5.44
CA ASN A 33 -1.29 -7.81 -6.70
C ASN A 33 -0.73 -6.94 -7.84
N GLY A 34 0.10 -5.94 -7.48
CA GLY A 34 0.66 -4.98 -8.43
C GLY A 34 -0.24 -3.78 -8.75
N GLU A 35 -1.47 -3.73 -8.24
CA GLU A 35 -2.39 -2.60 -8.41
C GLU A 35 -2.35 -1.70 -7.17
N GLN A 36 -2.31 -0.38 -7.38
CA GLN A 36 -2.28 0.57 -6.27
C GLN A 36 -3.60 0.56 -5.50
N ARG A 37 -3.54 0.21 -4.21
CA ARG A 37 -4.71 0.19 -3.33
C ARG A 37 -4.50 1.14 -2.16
N GLY A 38 -5.31 2.20 -2.14
CA GLY A 38 -5.34 3.17 -1.05
C GLY A 38 -4.67 4.51 -1.39
N THR A 39 -4.37 5.27 -0.34
CA THR A 39 -3.80 6.61 -0.41
C THR A 39 -2.27 6.56 -0.39
N ALA A 40 -1.62 7.57 -0.98
CA ALA A 40 -0.18 7.76 -0.80
C ALA A 40 0.10 8.26 0.62
N PHE A 41 0.93 7.52 1.35
CA PHE A 41 1.39 7.82 2.69
C PHE A 41 2.64 8.69 2.67
N ALA A 42 2.71 9.59 3.65
CA ALA A 42 3.86 10.46 3.86
C ALA A 42 5.04 9.74 4.51
N SER A 43 4.76 8.66 5.25
CA SER A 43 5.74 7.90 6.00
C SER A 43 5.67 6.41 5.65
N ARG A 44 6.82 5.74 5.70
CA ARG A 44 6.90 4.28 5.55
C ARG A 44 6.10 3.54 6.64
N GLY A 45 6.15 4.01 7.88
CA GLY A 45 5.46 3.36 9.00
C GLY A 45 3.97 3.24 8.78
N GLU A 46 3.31 4.35 8.38
CA GLU A 46 1.88 4.36 8.06
C GLU A 46 1.54 3.37 6.93
N ALA A 47 2.39 3.29 5.90
CA ALA A 47 2.21 2.34 4.81
C ALA A 47 2.40 0.87 5.26
N GLU A 48 3.32 0.59 6.18
CA GLU A 48 3.55 -0.75 6.74
C GLU A 48 2.43 -1.19 7.69
N GLU A 49 1.87 -0.27 8.48
CA GLU A 49 0.68 -0.53 9.29
C GLU A 49 -0.52 -0.87 8.41
N CYS A 50 -0.70 -0.10 7.33
CA CYS A 50 -1.76 -0.35 6.36
C CYS A 50 -1.54 -1.69 5.63
N ARG A 51 -0.29 -2.01 5.25
CA ARG A 51 0.07 -3.32 4.67
C ARG A 51 -0.33 -4.45 5.60
N THR A 52 -0.02 -4.36 6.88
CA THR A 52 -0.33 -5.39 7.89
C THR A 52 -1.85 -5.57 8.05
N ALA A 53 -2.60 -4.46 8.06
CA ALA A 53 -4.05 -4.50 8.09
C ALA A 53 -4.63 -5.17 6.83
N TRP A 54 -4.10 -4.86 5.66
CA TRP A 54 -4.49 -5.49 4.39
C TRP A 54 -4.13 -6.98 4.35
N GLU A 55 -2.94 -7.37 4.80
CA GLU A 55 -2.55 -8.78 4.90
C GLU A 55 -3.49 -9.54 5.85
N SER A 56 -3.87 -8.94 6.98
CA SER A 56 -4.83 -9.53 7.92
C SER A 56 -6.23 -9.66 7.30
N MET A 57 -6.73 -8.62 6.62
CA MET A 57 -7.99 -8.69 5.90
C MET A 57 -7.96 -9.77 4.82
N MET A 58 -6.85 -9.93 4.09
CA MET A 58 -6.72 -10.99 3.09
C MET A 58 -6.65 -12.38 3.68
N GLN A 59 -6.04 -12.54 4.85
CA GLN A 59 -6.10 -13.80 5.57
C GLN A 59 -7.53 -14.14 6.00
N LEU A 60 -8.34 -13.13 6.35
CA LEU A 60 -9.75 -13.28 6.69
C LEU A 60 -10.66 -13.48 5.47
N GLU A 61 -10.33 -12.84 4.34
CA GLU A 61 -11.07 -12.91 3.07
C GLU A 61 -10.63 -14.06 2.18
N GLN A 62 -9.61 -14.85 2.56
CA GLN A 62 -9.49 -16.19 2.05
C GLN A 62 -10.68 -16.96 2.63
N PRO A 63 -11.76 -17.23 1.86
CA PRO A 63 -12.70 -18.21 2.33
C PRO A 63 -11.84 -19.45 2.57
N ALA A 64 -11.98 -20.05 3.75
CA ALA A 64 -11.66 -21.44 3.93
C ALA A 64 -12.31 -22.17 2.74
N SER A 65 -11.52 -22.38 1.68
CA SER A 65 -11.96 -23.15 0.55
C SER A 65 -12.12 -24.51 1.17
N LEU A 66 -13.39 -24.84 1.41
CA LEU A 66 -13.84 -26.09 2.00
C LEU A 66 -12.98 -27.21 1.41
N HIS A 67 -12.30 -27.93 2.30
CA HIS A 67 -11.78 -29.25 1.98
C HIS A 67 -12.35 -30.23 2.99
#